data_AF-A0AAW0KWB8-F1
#
_entry.id   AF-A0AAW0KWB8-F1
#
_cell.length_a   1.000
_cell.length_b   1.000
_cell.length_c   1.000
_cell.angle_alpha   90.00
_cell.angle_beta   90.00
_cell.angle_gamma   90.00
#
_symmetry.space_group_name_H-M   'P 1'
#
loop_
_entity.id
_entity.type
_entity.pdbx_description
1 polymer ?
#
loop_
_entity_poly.entity_id
_entity_poly.type
_entity_poly.pdbx_seq_one_letter_code
_entity_poly.pdbx_strand_id
1 'polypeptide(L)'
;MLLFTWLSRKPGNNVVYHTNRILKGLNPYEGGSRIRSPFAWIRESISSMEKDIIMRISGIDTAVHFVFLRTGVSSTFGRVLMDYCQI
;
A
#
# COMPACT_ATOMS: atom_id res chain seq x y z
N MET A 1 7.01 -6.37 10.35
CA MET A 1 6.96 -6.83 8.95
C MET A 1 7.24 -8.33 8.78
N LEU A 2 8.20 -8.93 9.50
CA LEU A 2 8.49 -10.37 9.41
C LEU A 2 7.29 -11.27 9.78
N LEU A 3 6.55 -10.92 10.84
CA LEU A 3 5.33 -11.63 11.24
C LEU A 3 4.28 -11.58 10.13
N PHE A 4 4.05 -10.40 9.53
CA PHE A 4 3.15 -10.21 8.39
C PHE A 4 3.58 -11.05 7.18
N THR A 5 4.86 -11.01 6.81
CA THR A 5 5.39 -11.83 5.71
C THR A 5 5.23 -13.32 5.98
N TRP A 6 5.42 -13.77 7.23
CA TRP A 6 5.26 -15.17 7.62
C TRP A 6 3.78 -15.60 7.59
N LEU A 7 2.88 -14.83 8.19
CA LEU A 7 1.45 -15.09 8.19
C LEU A 7 0.86 -15.04 6.79
N SER A 8 1.34 -14.13 5.93
CA SER A 8 0.92 -14.01 4.53
C SER A 8 1.44 -15.15 3.66
N ARG A 9 2.40 -15.94 4.13
CA ARG A 9 2.95 -17.11 3.41
C ARG A 9 2.14 -18.38 3.65
N LYS A 10 1.30 -18.43 4.69
CA LYS A 10 0.40 -19.56 4.95
C LYS A 10 -0.82 -19.48 4.01
N PRO A 11 -1.15 -20.56 3.27
CA PRO A 11 -2.23 -20.56 2.28
C PRO A 11 -3.62 -20.32 2.89
N GLY A 12 -3.85 -20.71 4.14
CA GLY A 12 -5.12 -20.45 4.85
C GLY A 12 -5.39 -18.96 5.12
N ASN A 13 -4.35 -18.13 5.18
CA ASN A 13 -4.49 -16.71 5.47
C ASN A 13 -4.67 -15.85 4.20
N ASN A 14 -4.72 -16.50 3.03
CA ASN A 14 -4.89 -15.84 1.75
C ASN A 14 -6.27 -15.17 1.62
N VAL A 15 -7.30 -15.76 2.25
CA VAL A 15 -8.66 -15.21 2.29
C VAL A 15 -8.71 -13.89 3.06
N VAL A 16 -7.90 -13.75 4.13
CA VAL A 16 -7.86 -12.55 4.98
C VAL A 16 -7.08 -11.42 4.31
N TYR A 17 -5.94 -11.71 3.68
CA TYR A 17 -5.10 -10.67 3.07
C TYR A 17 -5.48 -10.29 1.65
N HIS A 18 -6.21 -11.15 0.94
CA HIS A 18 -6.51 -10.95 -0.48
C HIS A 18 -8.01 -11.10 -0.80
N THR A 19 -8.89 -10.76 0.15
CA THR A 19 -10.34 -10.81 -0.02
C THR A 19 -10.82 -10.01 -1.23
N ASN A 20 -10.34 -8.78 -1.40
CA ASN A 20 -10.73 -7.92 -2.53
C ASN A 20 -10.37 -8.52 -3.90
N ARG A 21 -9.34 -9.38 -3.98
CA ARG A 21 -8.96 -10.07 -5.21
C ARG A 21 -9.82 -11.30 -5.44
N ILE A 22 -10.09 -12.06 -4.38
CA ILE A 22 -10.96 -13.24 -4.40
C ILE A 22 -12.40 -12.84 -4.77
N LEU A 23 -12.92 -11.75 -4.21
CA LEU A 23 -14.22 -11.17 -4.54
C LEU A 23 -14.32 -10.74 -6.02
N LYS A 24 -13.19 -10.41 -6.63
CA LYS A 24 -13.10 -10.01 -8.05
C LYS A 24 -12.76 -11.18 -8.98
N GLY A 25 -12.72 -12.41 -8.47
CA GLY A 25 -12.39 -13.61 -9.25
C GLY A 25 -10.94 -13.67 -9.73
N LEU A 26 -10.06 -12.81 -9.21
CA LEU A 26 -8.66 -12.71 -9.62
C LEU A 26 -7.79 -13.66 -8.78
N ASN A 27 -6.81 -14.33 -9.40
CA ASN A 27 -5.90 -15.15 -8.63
C ASN A 27 -5.10 -14.26 -7.67
N PRO A 28 -4.97 -14.66 -6.38
CA PRO A 28 -4.18 -13.92 -5.40
C PRO A 28 -2.68 -13.90 -5.75
N TYR A 29 -2.24 -14.79 -6.65
CA TYR A 29 -0.84 -15.00 -7.03
C TYR A 29 -0.46 -14.49 -8.43
N GLU A 30 -1.40 -13.96 -9.21
CA GLU A 30 -1.24 -13.61 -10.64
C GLU A 30 -0.29 -12.42 -10.94
N GLY A 31 0.44 -11.92 -9.92
CA GLY A 31 1.35 -10.77 -10.05
C GLY A 31 2.79 -11.03 -9.63
N GLY A 32 3.19 -12.28 -9.34
CA GLY A 32 4.58 -12.62 -9.10
C GLY A 32 5.15 -12.11 -7.76
N SER A 33 5.25 -13.02 -6.79
CA SER A 33 6.42 -13.21 -5.93
C SER A 33 5.97 -13.81 -4.60
N ARG A 34 6.44 -15.04 -4.37
CA ARG A 34 6.33 -15.80 -3.12
C ARG A 34 7.17 -15.17 -1.99
N ILE A 35 7.92 -14.10 -2.29
CA ILE A 35 8.89 -13.45 -1.41
C ILE A 35 8.56 -11.95 -1.35
N ARG A 36 7.73 -11.57 -0.38
CA ARG A 36 7.52 -10.17 0.01
C ARG A 36 8.61 -9.78 1.00
N SER A 37 9.78 -9.39 0.50
CA SER A 37 10.68 -8.60 1.32
C SER A 37 9.95 -7.29 1.70
N PRO A 38 10.13 -6.76 2.92
CA PRO A 38 9.39 -5.59 3.38
C PRO A 38 9.53 -4.40 2.41
N PHE A 39 10.73 -4.23 1.83
CA PHE A 39 11.01 -3.21 0.83
C PHE A 39 10.32 -3.46 -0.51
N ALA A 40 10.23 -4.72 -0.96
CA ALA A 40 9.54 -5.04 -2.21
C ALA A 40 8.05 -4.71 -2.13
N TRP A 41 7.38 -4.98 -1.00
CA TRP A 41 5.96 -4.64 -0.83
C TRP A 41 5.74 -3.12 -0.78
N ILE A 42 6.61 -2.37 -0.10
CA ILE A 42 6.51 -0.90 -0.05
C ILE A 42 6.68 -0.33 -1.47
N ARG A 43 7.71 -0.77 -2.21
CA ARG A 43 7.97 -0.30 -3.58
C ARG A 43 6.82 -0.63 -4.52
N GLU A 44 6.24 -1.82 -4.40
CA GLU A 44 5.08 -2.23 -5.20
C GLU A 44 3.83 -1.41 -4.85
N SER A 45 3.62 -1.12 -3.57
CA SER A 45 2.49 -0.32 -3.10
C SER A 45 2.58 1.12 -3.61
N ILE A 46 3.78 1.71 -3.61
CA ILE A 46 4.03 3.05 -4.17
C ILE A 46 3.85 3.04 -5.70
N SER A 47 4.42 2.06 -6.41
CA SER A 47 4.26 1.97 -7.87
C SER A 47 2.81 1.76 -8.31
N SER A 48 2.03 1.01 -7.52
CA SER A 48 0.59 0.81 -7.76
C SER A 48 -0.24 2.06 -7.48
N MET A 49 0.25 2.97 -6.64
CA MET A 49 -0.36 4.28 -6.38
C MET A 49 -0.07 5.26 -7.52
N GLU A 50 1.17 5.30 -8.02
CA GLU A 50 1.56 6.13 -9.18
C GLU A 50 0.80 5.74 -10.45
N LYS A 51 0.52 4.44 -10.62
CA LYS A 51 -0.23 3.90 -11.76
C LYS A 51 -1.75 4.05 -11.62
N ASP A 52 -2.25 4.72 -10.59
CA ASP A 52 -3.68 4.98 -10.36
C ASP A 52 -4.54 3.69 -10.17
N ILE A 53 -3.89 2.53 -10.08
CA ILE A 53 -4.54 1.21 -10.02
C ILE A 53 -5.36 1.08 -8.73
N ILE A 54 -4.81 1.54 -7.60
CA ILE A 54 -5.47 1.47 -6.29
C ILE A 54 -6.74 2.33 -6.27
N MET A 55 -6.69 3.55 -6.82
CA MET A 55 -7.82 4.48 -6.85
C MET A 55 -8.97 3.92 -7.70
N ARG A 56 -8.66 3.34 -8.85
CA ARG A 56 -9.64 2.72 -9.76
C ARG A 56 -10.26 1.45 -9.19
N ILE A 57 -9.51 0.67 -8.42
CA ILE A 57 -9.95 -0.63 -7.90
C ILE A 57 -10.66 -0.51 -6.55
N SER A 58 -10.29 0.45 -5.70
CA SER A 58 -10.72 0.54 -4.30
C SER A 58 -11.86 1.53 -4.05
N GLY A 59 -12.18 2.39 -5.03
CA GLY A 59 -13.28 3.35 -4.94
C GLY A 59 -12.88 4.71 -4.36
N ILE A 60 -13.83 5.65 -4.41
CA ILE A 60 -13.56 7.08 -4.18
C ILE A 60 -13.23 7.40 -2.72
N ASP A 61 -13.85 6.70 -1.77
CA ASP A 61 -13.61 6.89 -0.33
C ASP A 61 -12.15 6.59 0.04
N THR A 62 -11.61 5.50 -0.51
CA THR A 62 -10.20 5.14 -0.32
C THR A 62 -9.27 6.19 -0.92
N ALA A 63 -9.63 6.77 -2.06
CA ALA A 63 -8.83 7.79 -2.73
C ALA A 63 -8.73 9.09 -1.92
N VAL A 64 -9.86 9.55 -1.35
CA VAL A 64 -9.87 10.73 -0.48
C VAL A 64 -8.99 10.52 0.74
N HIS A 65 -9.04 9.34 1.37
CA HIS A 65 -8.16 9.00 2.49
C HIS A 65 -6.67 9.04 2.11
N PHE A 66 -6.29 8.53 0.93
CA PHE A 66 -4.90 8.60 0.47
C PHE A 66 -4.44 10.05 0.21
N VAL A 67 -5.29 10.89 -0.37
CA VAL A 67 -5.01 12.33 -0.55
C VAL A 67 -4.84 13.03 0.79
N PHE A 68 -5.68 12.70 1.76
CA PHE A 68 -5.58 13.23 3.12
C PHE A 68 -4.25 12.83 3.79
N LEU A 69 -3.88 11.55 3.74
CA LEU A 69 -2.62 11.05 4.27
C LEU A 69 -1.40 11.71 3.60
N ARG A 70 -1.44 11.86 2.27
CA ARG A 70 -0.37 12.50 1.50
C ARG A 70 -0.21 13.98 1.86
N THR A 71 -1.33 14.69 1.98
CA THR A 71 -1.35 16.11 2.38
C THR A 71 -0.86 16.30 3.81
N GLY A 72 -1.23 15.39 4.72
CA GLY A 72 -0.75 15.38 6.10
C GLY A 72 0.77 15.26 6.19
N VAL A 73 1.35 14.28 5.48
CA VAL A 73 2.82 14.09 5.43
C VAL A 73 3.52 15.29 4.77
N SER A 74 2.96 15.83 3.69
CA SER A 74 3.53 17.02 3.03
C SER A 74 3.50 18.26 3.93
N SER A 75 2.44 18.42 4.73
CA SER A 75 2.28 19.58 5.62
C SER A 75 3.20 19.51 6.83
N THR A 76 3.43 18.32 7.39
CA THR A 76 4.43 18.14 8.46
C THR A 76 5.85 18.28 7.91
N PHE A 77 6.14 17.70 6.75
CA PHE A 77 7.45 17.85 6.12
C PHE A 77 7.75 19.31 5.74
N GLY A 78 6.76 20.03 5.20
CA GLY A 78 6.90 21.46 4.88
C GLY A 78 7.14 22.34 6.10
N ARG A 79 6.54 22.00 7.26
CA ARG A 79 6.83 22.68 8.53
C ARG A 79 8.25 22.42 9.03
N VAL A 80 8.69 21.17 9.01
CA VAL A 80 10.07 20.80 9.40
C VAL A 80 11.10 21.49 8.50
N LEU A 81 10.83 21.60 7.20
CA LEU A 81 11.72 22.31 6.27
C LEU A 81 11.77 23.82 6.55
N MET A 82 10.63 24.43 6.88
CA MET A 82 10.57 25.84 7.27
C MET A 82 11.31 26.11 8.59
N ASP A 83 11.19 25.21 9.57
CA ASP A 83 11.91 25.28 10.84
C ASP A 83 13.44 25.14 10.64
N TYR A 84 13.87 24.28 9.71
CA TYR A 84 15.29 24.14 9.34
C TYR A 84 15.85 25.34 8.55
N CYS A 85 15.00 26.07 7.81
CA CYS A 85 15.43 27.20 6.99
C CYS A 85 15.42 28.54 7.75
N GLN A 86 14.90 28.55 8.99
CA GLN A 86 14.91 29.69 9.92
C GLN A 86 16.10 29.70 10.90
N ILE A 87 17.03 28.73 10.78
CA ILE A 87 18.32 28.64 11.50
C ILE A 87 19.45 28.96 10.52
#